data_AF-A0A7C1HW32-F1
#
_entry.id   AF-A0A7C1HW32-F1
#
_cell.length_a   1.000
_cell.length_b   1.000
_cell.length_c   1.000
_cell.angle_alpha   90.00
_cell.angle_beta   90.00
_cell.angle_gamma   90.00
#
_symmetry.space_group_name_H-M   'P 1'
#
loop_
_entity.id
_entity.type
_entity.pdbx_description
1 polymer ?
#
loop_
_entity_poly.entity_id
_entity_poly.type
_entity_poly.pdbx_seq_one_letter_code
_entity_poly.pdbx_strand_id
1 'polypeptide(L)'
;MHDFNNIGKNVRKIDSISLATGEEKFVDDFFVDNPLYIKLLYSPHAHALIKSIDTSKAEAMDGVALVLDYRNTPDALHTTAGQGFPEPSPYD
;
A
#
# COMPACT_ATOMS: atom_id res chain seq x y z
N MET A 1 -19.39 -39.52 -2.84
CA MET A 1 -18.52 -38.35 -2.56
C MET A 1 -17.21 -38.58 -3.28
N HIS A 2 -16.66 -37.57 -3.96
CA HIS A 2 -15.33 -37.69 -4.57
C HIS A 2 -14.26 -37.66 -3.47
N ASP A 3 -13.27 -38.56 -3.55
CA ASP A 3 -12.10 -38.56 -2.67
C ASP A 3 -11.02 -37.68 -3.30
N PHE A 4 -10.84 -36.48 -2.75
CA PHE A 4 -9.91 -35.49 -3.26
C PHE A 4 -8.57 -35.59 -2.54
N ASN A 5 -7.48 -35.31 -3.24
CA ASN A 5 -6.14 -35.39 -2.65
C ASN A 5 -5.93 -34.43 -1.48
N ASN A 6 -6.48 -33.22 -1.52
CA ASN A 6 -6.23 -32.16 -0.52
C ASN A 6 -7.50 -31.57 0.13
N ILE A 7 -8.67 -31.67 -0.52
CA ILE A 7 -9.90 -31.04 -0.02
C ILE A 7 -10.39 -31.81 1.20
N GLY A 8 -10.63 -31.09 2.31
CA GLY A 8 -11.11 -31.66 3.57
C GLY A 8 -10.04 -32.38 4.41
N LYS A 9 -8.76 -32.29 4.03
CA LYS A 9 -7.65 -32.89 4.77
C LYS A 9 -6.87 -31.83 5.56
N ASN A 10 -6.35 -32.22 6.72
CA ASN A 10 -5.42 -31.38 7.49
C ASN A 10 -4.05 -31.38 6.80
N VAL A 11 -3.90 -30.49 5.82
CA VAL A 11 -2.64 -30.28 5.10
C VAL A 11 -1.90 -29.08 5.70
N ARG A 12 -0.59 -29.20 5.81
CA ARG A 12 0.25 -28.10 6.29
C ARG A 12 0.23 -26.96 5.27
N LYS A 13 -0.13 -25.76 5.74
CA LYS A 13 -0.09 -24.53 4.94
C LYS A 13 1.36 -24.18 4.60
N ILE A 14 1.61 -23.79 3.36
CA ILE A 14 2.97 -23.59 2.80
C ILE A 14 3.78 -22.56 3.59
N ASP A 15 3.14 -21.48 4.04
CA ASP A 15 3.77 -20.36 4.79
C ASP A 15 3.71 -20.51 6.32
N SER A 16 3.13 -21.60 6.84
CA SER A 16 2.81 -21.73 8.28
C SER A 16 4.01 -21.66 9.22
N ILE A 17 5.12 -22.33 8.90
CA ILE A 17 6.33 -22.30 9.75
C ILE A 17 6.85 -20.88 9.84
N SER A 18 6.97 -20.25 8.68
CA SER A 18 7.59 -18.96 8.55
C SER A 18 6.81 -17.88 9.30
N LEU A 19 5.48 -17.89 9.17
CA LEU A 19 4.59 -17.05 9.98
C LEU A 19 4.71 -17.34 11.48
N ALA A 20 4.85 -18.61 11.87
CA ALA A 20 4.97 -19.00 13.28
C ALA A 20 6.34 -18.70 13.90
N THR A 21 7.37 -18.51 13.08
CA THR A 21 8.76 -18.27 13.50
C THR A 21 9.19 -16.81 13.39
N GLY A 22 8.32 -15.95 12.86
CA GLY A 22 8.59 -14.51 12.76
C GLY A 22 9.66 -14.17 11.73
N GLU A 23 9.78 -14.97 10.66
CA GLU A 23 10.61 -14.58 9.53
C GLU A 23 10.04 -13.32 8.85
N GLU A 24 10.92 -12.53 8.23
CA GLU A 24 10.54 -11.34 7.45
C GLU A 24 9.62 -11.74 6.28
N LYS A 25 8.34 -11.41 6.41
CA LYS A 25 7.28 -11.81 5.46
C LYS A 25 6.34 -10.69 5.10
N PHE A 26 6.35 -9.61 5.86
CA PHE A 26 5.51 -8.45 5.64
C PHE A 26 6.35 -7.27 5.16
N VAL A 27 5.69 -6.34 4.48
CA VAL A 27 6.36 -5.19 3.83
C VAL A 27 7.16 -4.34 4.84
N ASP A 28 6.68 -4.27 6.08
CA ASP A 28 7.31 -3.47 7.16
C ASP A 28 8.54 -4.17 7.77
N ASP A 29 8.76 -5.46 7.48
CA ASP A 29 9.94 -6.20 7.95
C ASP A 29 11.18 -5.86 7.10
N PHE A 30 10.99 -5.35 5.87
CA PHE A 30 12.09 -5.10 4.96
C PHE A 30 12.89 -3.85 5.33
N PHE A 31 14.20 -4.01 5.46
CA PHE A 31 15.11 -2.88 5.61
C PHE A 31 15.42 -2.23 4.26
N VAL A 32 15.33 -0.90 4.22
CA VAL A 32 15.73 -0.07 3.09
C VAL A 32 16.69 1.00 3.61
N ASP A 33 17.85 1.14 2.97
CA ASP A 33 18.81 2.19 3.32
C ASP A 33 18.26 3.58 2.97
N ASN A 34 18.26 4.48 3.96
CA ASN A 34 17.81 5.88 3.84
C ASN A 34 16.43 6.05 3.19
N PRO A 35 15.36 5.45 3.76
CA PRO A 35 14.03 5.50 3.18
C PRO A 35 13.39 6.87 3.41
N LEU A 36 12.48 7.26 2.51
CA LEU A 36 11.52 8.31 2.79
C LEU A 36 10.28 7.72 3.47
N TYR A 37 9.77 8.41 4.48
CA TYR A 37 8.53 8.03 5.16
C TYR A 37 7.36 8.84 4.61
N ILE A 38 6.24 8.17 4.35
CA ILE A 38 5.01 8.81 3.86
C ILE A 38 4.07 9.06 5.04
N LYS A 39 3.50 10.28 5.09
CA LYS A 39 2.42 10.63 6.01
C LYS A 39 1.25 11.19 5.24
N LEU A 40 0.06 10.68 5.52
CA LEU A 40 -1.17 11.09 4.85
C LEU A 40 -1.90 12.14 5.69
N LEU A 41 -2.33 13.22 5.04
CA LEU A 41 -3.21 14.23 5.61
C LEU A 41 -4.64 13.98 5.11
N TYR A 42 -5.50 13.52 6.01
CA TYR A 42 -6.90 13.21 5.68
C TYR A 42 -7.81 14.42 5.88
N SER A 43 -8.94 14.40 5.17
CA SER A 43 -10.01 15.38 5.39
C SER A 43 -10.51 15.31 6.85
N PRO A 44 -10.62 16.45 7.56
CA PRO A 44 -11.26 16.50 8.87
C PRO A 44 -12.80 16.51 8.78
N HIS A 45 -13.35 16.57 7.56
CA HIS A 45 -14.78 16.64 7.29
C HIS A 45 -15.25 15.38 6.55
N ALA A 46 -16.42 14.87 6.93
CA ALA A 46 -17.03 13.73 6.24
C ALA A 46 -17.40 14.03 4.77
N HIS A 47 -17.77 15.28 4.48
CA HIS A 47 -18.04 15.76 3.12
C HIS A 47 -17.76 17.26 3.00
N ALA A 48 -16.89 17.66 2.07
CA ALA A 48 -16.54 19.04 1.80
C ALA A 48 -15.92 19.20 0.41
N LEU A 49 -15.94 20.42 -0.12
CA LEU A 49 -15.18 20.78 -1.32
C LEU A 49 -13.83 21.37 -0.91
N ILE A 50 -12.75 20.89 -1.53
CA ILE A 50 -11.41 21.47 -1.39
C ILE A 50 -11.39 22.79 -2.17
N LYS A 51 -11.36 23.92 -1.46
CA LYS A 51 -11.27 25.25 -2.09
C LYS A 51 -9.82 25.66 -2.38
N SER A 52 -8.89 25.26 -1.53
CA SER A 52 -7.48 25.62 -1.62
C SER A 52 -6.62 24.62 -0.85
N ILE A 53 -5.40 24.39 -1.33
CA ILE A 53 -4.34 23.64 -0.64
C ILE A 53 -3.08 24.52 -0.64
N ASP A 54 -2.58 24.84 0.56
CA ASP A 54 -1.32 25.56 0.76
C ASP A 54 -0.29 24.62 1.41
N THR A 55 0.76 24.30 0.65
CA THR A 55 1.84 23.37 1.03
C THR A 55 3.09 24.10 1.51
N SER A 56 3.13 25.43 1.43
CA SER A 56 4.35 26.24 1.62
C SER A 56 5.08 25.97 2.94
N LYS A 57 4.33 25.84 4.04
CA LYS A 57 4.90 25.55 5.36
C LYS A 57 5.46 24.13 5.48
N ALA A 58 4.83 23.17 4.81
CA ALA A 58 5.29 21.79 4.84
C ALA A 58 6.55 21.62 3.97
N GLU A 59 6.57 22.25 2.79
CA GLU A 59 7.73 22.26 1.89
C GLU A 59 8.96 22.96 2.49
N ALA A 60 8.76 23.98 3.33
CA ALA A 60 9.84 24.69 4.00
C ALA A 60 10.40 23.99 5.25
N MET A 61 9.84 22.84 5.64
CA MET A 61 10.21 22.14 6.87
C MET A 61 11.42 21.23 6.64
N ASP A 62 12.43 21.36 7.49
CA ASP A 62 13.61 20.50 7.45
C ASP A 62 13.21 19.02 7.55
N GLY A 63 13.73 18.20 6.63
CA GLY A 63 13.44 16.76 6.53
C GLY A 63 12.24 16.40 5.66
N VAL A 64 11.45 17.37 5.18
CA VAL A 64 10.43 17.11 4.16
C VAL A 64 11.10 17.05 2.79
N ALA A 65 11.09 15.87 2.18
CA ALA A 65 11.64 15.67 0.83
C ALA A 65 10.68 16.15 -0.27
N LEU A 66 9.37 15.97 -0.08
CA LEU A 66 8.34 16.27 -1.06
C LEU A 66 6.95 16.36 -0.41
N VAL A 67 6.08 17.22 -0.96
CA VAL A 67 4.64 17.22 -0.67
C VAL A 67 3.90 16.85 -1.96
N LEU A 68 3.06 15.82 -1.89
CA LEU A 68 2.29 15.31 -3.02
C LEU A 68 0.82 15.70 -2.89
N ASP A 69 0.24 16.19 -3.98
CA ASP A 69 -1.20 16.40 -4.13
C ASP A 69 -1.61 16.30 -5.61
N TYR A 70 -2.89 16.53 -5.91
CA TYR A 70 -3.43 16.37 -7.26
C TYR A 70 -2.72 17.21 -8.34
N ARG A 71 -1.98 18.26 -7.96
CA ARG A 71 -1.28 19.16 -8.89
C ARG A 71 0.04 18.56 -9.41
N ASN A 72 0.61 17.56 -8.72
CA ASN A 72 1.90 16.97 -9.04
C ASN A 72 1.89 15.44 -9.13
N THR A 73 0.71 14.84 -9.32
CA THR A 73 0.52 13.42 -9.59
C THR A 73 0.00 13.18 -11.01
N PRO A 74 0.27 12.03 -11.65
CA PRO A 74 -0.33 11.69 -12.94
C PRO A 74 -1.87 11.72 -12.88
N ASP A 75 -2.51 12.18 -13.96
CA ASP A 75 -3.98 12.15 -14.12
C ASP A 75 -4.48 10.78 -14.65
N ALA A 76 -3.71 9.73 -14.40
CA ALA A 76 -4.04 8.37 -14.79
C ALA A 76 -4.79 7.68 -13.64
N LEU A 77 -5.97 7.15 -13.95
CA LEU A 77 -6.69 6.27 -13.03
C LEU A 77 -5.90 4.97 -12.87
N HIS A 78 -5.77 4.51 -11.64
CA HIS A 78 -5.25 3.19 -11.34
C HIS A 78 -6.35 2.39 -10.65
N THR A 79 -6.50 1.13 -11.03
CA THR A 79 -7.41 0.22 -10.33
C THR A 79 -6.91 -0.01 -8.91
N THR A 80 -7.81 0.05 -7.93
CA THR A 80 -7.51 -0.30 -6.54
C THR A 80 -7.79 -1.78 -6.27
N ALA A 81 -8.14 -2.56 -7.30
CA ALA A 81 -8.20 -4.00 -7.16
C ALA A 81 -6.80 -4.47 -6.81
N GLY A 82 -6.57 -4.96 -5.59
CA GLY A 82 -5.27 -5.46 -5.15
C GLY A 82 -4.88 -6.73 -5.92
N GLN A 83 -4.54 -6.59 -7.19
CA GLN A 83 -4.00 -7.66 -8.01
C GLN A 83 -2.49 -7.73 -7.79
N GLY A 84 -1.97 -8.94 -7.66
CA GLY A 84 -0.54 -9.14 -7.56
C GLY A 84 0.13 -8.76 -8.88
N PHE A 85 1.32 -8.15 -8.80
CA PHE A 85 2.14 -7.90 -9.98
C PHE A 85 2.63 -9.24 -10.59
N PRO A 86 2.64 -9.39 -11.93
CA PRO A 86 2.18 -8.43 -12.94
C PRO A 86 0.66 -8.30 -12.95
N GLU A 87 0.16 -7.06 -12.90
CA GLU A 87 -1.28 -6.77 -12.88
C GLU A 87 -1.87 -6.98 -14.28
N PRO A 88 -2.76 -7.98 -14.47
CA PRO A 88 -3.27 -8.35 -15.79
C PRO A 88 -4.42 -7.48 -16.29
N SER A 89 -5.00 -6.59 -15.46
CA SER A 89 -6.10 -5.72 -15.88
C SER A 89 -5.63 -4.55 -16.74
N PRO A 90 -6.45 -4.09 -17.71
CA PRO A 90 -6.19 -2.84 -18.40
C PRO A 90 -6.15 -1.65 -17.42
N TYR A 91 -5.29 -0.67 -17.72
CA TYR A 91 -5.11 0.56 -16.94
C TYR A 91 -6.16 1.62 -17.29
N ASP A 92 -7.39 1.20 -17.62
CA ASP A 92 -8.48 2.05 -18.09
C ASP A 92 -9.46 2.49 -17.00
#